data_AF-A0A2V2S0H8-F1
#
_entry.id   AF-A0A2V2S0H8-F1
#
_cell.length_a   1.000
_cell.length_b   1.000
_cell.length_c   1.000
_cell.angle_alpha   90.00
_cell.angle_beta   90.00
_cell.angle_gamma   90.00
#
_symmetry.space_group_name_H-M   'P 1'
#
loop_
_entity.id
_entity.type
_entity.pdbx_description
1 polymer ?
#
loop_
_entity_poly.entity_id
_entity_poly.type
_entity_poly.pdbx_seq_one_letter_code
_entity_poly.pdbx_strand_id
1 'polypeptide(L)' 'MKCPECIKEGKKSTLNIGGMSVTAAGYRNYYDEDGDYHHHDPNKHKTYYSCSNGHIFYKEYYTPCNSCNFNHSETKDE' A
#
# COMPACT_ATOMS: atom_id res chain seq x y z
N MET A 1 -0.18 -6.85 -10.83
CA MET A 1 -0.96 -5.60 -10.97
C MET A 1 -1.11 -5.27 -12.45
N LYS A 2 -2.21 -4.63 -12.86
CA LYS A 2 -2.42 -4.11 -14.23
C LYS A 2 -2.73 -2.60 -14.14
N CYS A 3 -2.44 -1.83 -15.18
CA CYS A 3 -2.80 -0.40 -15.22
C CYS A 3 -4.33 -0.26 -15.18
N PRO A 4 -4.91 0.45 -14.19
CA PRO A 4 -6.36 0.59 -14.06
C PRO A 4 -7.01 1.22 -15.29
N GLU A 5 -6.37 2.21 -15.89
CA GLU A 5 -6.87 2.87 -17.10
C GLU A 5 -6.85 1.94 -18.31
N CYS A 6 -5.76 1.18 -18.51
CA CYS A 6 -5.72 0.22 -19.61
C CYS A 6 -6.75 -0.91 -19.45
N ILE A 7 -7.08 -1.30 -18.21
CA ILE A 7 -8.19 -2.24 -17.96
C ILE A 7 -9.51 -1.65 -18.42
N LYS A 8 -9.81 -0.39 -18.05
CA LYS A 8 -11.04 0.31 -18.46
C LYS A 8 -11.14 0.44 -19.97
N GLU A 9 -10.01 0.67 -20.65
CA GLU A 9 -9.94 0.81 -22.10
C GLU A 9 -9.84 -0.52 -22.87
N GLY A 10 -9.75 -1.66 -22.19
CA GLY A 10 -9.55 -2.96 -22.83
C GLY A 10 -8.18 -3.12 -23.52
N LYS A 11 -7.19 -2.29 -23.16
CA LYS A 11 -5.83 -2.34 -23.73
C LYS A 11 -4.89 -3.21 -22.89
N LYS A 12 -3.90 -3.80 -23.56
CA LYS A 12 -2.77 -4.44 -22.87
C LYS A 12 -1.77 -3.38 -22.42
N SER A 13 -1.15 -3.60 -21.27
CA SER A 13 -0.06 -2.76 -20.76
C SER A 13 0.93 -3.60 -19.96
N THR A 14 2.20 -3.22 -20.01
CA THR A 14 3.20 -3.66 -19.03
C THR A 14 3.42 -2.54 -18.01
N LEU A 15 3.77 -2.91 -16.77
CA LEU A 15 4.04 -1.95 -15.70
C LEU A 15 5.53 -1.88 -15.41
N ASN A 16 6.02 -0.67 -15.21
CA ASN A 16 7.32 -0.38 -14.64
C ASN A 16 7.11 0.20 -13.23
N ILE A 17 7.90 -0.29 -12.27
CA ILE A 17 7.88 0.20 -10.88
C ILE A 17 8.94 1.29 -10.80
N GLY A 18 8.50 2.53 -10.60
CA GLY A 18 9.39 3.69 -10.62
C GLY A 18 10.11 3.89 -9.29
N GLY A 19 9.33 4.07 -8.22
CA GLY A 19 9.88 4.40 -6.91
C GLY A 19 8.92 4.07 -5.77
N MET A 20 9.46 4.08 -4.56
CA MET A 20 8.71 3.82 -3.33
C MET A 20 9.02 4.93 -2.33
N SER A 21 8.00 5.34 -1.58
CA SER A 21 8.14 6.25 -0.45
C SER A 21 7.33 5.72 0.72
N VAL A 22 7.79 5.98 1.94
CA VAL A 22 7.09 5.66 3.18
C VAL A 22 7.10 6.90 4.06
N THR A 23 6.00 7.15 4.78
CA THR A 23 6.03 8.18 5.84
C THR A 23 6.96 7.73 6.96
N ALA A 24 7.47 8.68 7.74
CA ALA A 24 8.43 8.40 8.80
C ALA A 24 7.90 8.86 10.18
N ALA A 25 6.74 8.34 10.56
CA ALA A 25 6.19 8.49 11.90
C ALA A 25 6.74 7.38 12.81
N GLY A 26 7.23 7.78 13.99
CA GLY A 26 7.69 6.85 15.00
C GLY A 26 6.52 6.08 15.63
N TYR A 27 6.73 4.80 15.89
CA TYR A 27 5.77 3.93 16.57
C TYR A 27 6.50 2.89 17.42
N ARG A 28 5.74 2.17 18.26
CA ARG A 28 6.28 1.11 19.12
C ARG A 28 5.44 -0.14 18.97
N ASN A 29 6.13 -1.26 18.94
CA ASN A 29 5.51 -2.57 19.07
C ASN A 29 5.27 -2.86 20.55
N TYR A 30 4.22 -3.61 20.86
CA TYR A 30 3.88 -3.98 22.23
C TYR A 30 3.17 -5.34 22.28
N TYR A 31 3.08 -5.92 23.48
CA TYR A 31 2.24 -7.08 23.77
C TYR A 31 1.07 -6.62 24.65
N ASP A 32 -0.12 -7.13 24.42
CA ASP A 32 -1.30 -6.83 25.23
C ASP A 32 -1.40 -7.72 26.50
N GLU A 33 -2.53 -7.64 27.20
CA GLU A 33 -2.78 -8.40 28.44
C GLU A 33 -2.94 -9.91 28.19
N ASP A 34 -3.34 -10.29 26.97
CA ASP A 34 -3.50 -11.68 26.53
C ASP A 34 -2.18 -12.27 25.99
N GLY A 35 -1.14 -11.44 25.86
CA GLY A 35 0.18 -11.82 25.37
C GLY A 35 0.29 -11.80 23.84
N ASP A 36 -0.67 -11.18 23.15
CA ASP A 36 -0.66 -11.03 21.70
C ASP A 36 0.22 -9.87 21.26
N TYR A 37 1.00 -10.09 20.21
CA TYR A 37 1.94 -9.09 19.68
C TYR A 37 1.23 -8.10 18.75
N HIS A 38 1.39 -6.81 19.02
CA HIS A 38 0.84 -5.71 18.22
C HIS A 38 1.93 -4.95 17.46
N HIS A 39 1.77 -4.89 16.14
CA HIS A 39 2.59 -4.09 15.23
C HIS A 39 1.74 -2.95 14.64
N HIS A 40 1.63 -1.85 15.38
CA HIS A 40 0.84 -0.69 14.99
C HIS A 40 1.70 0.32 14.23
N ASP A 41 2.09 -0.02 13.01
CA ASP A 41 2.83 0.89 12.11
C ASP A 41 1.86 1.91 11.47
N PRO A 42 1.89 3.20 11.84
CA PRO A 42 1.02 4.21 11.24
C PRO A 42 1.52 4.65 9.86
N ASN A 43 2.62 4.10 9.37
CA ASN A 43 3.25 4.61 8.17
C ASN A 43 2.53 4.18 6.90
N LYS A 44 2.31 5.16 6.03
CA LYS A 44 1.72 4.96 4.72
C LYS A 44 2.81 4.64 3.71
N HIS A 45 2.72 3.48 3.08
CA HIS A 45 3.59 3.06 2.00
C HIS A 45 2.97 3.49 0.68
N LYS A 46 3.77 4.07 -0.21
CA LYS A 46 3.36 4.50 -1.54
C LYS A 46 4.31 3.95 -2.58
N THR A 47 3.78 3.29 -3.59
CA THR A 47 4.54 2.77 -4.73
C THR A 47 4.04 3.43 -6.01
N TYR A 48 4.96 3.98 -6.80
CA TYR A 48 4.68 4.66 -8.05
C TYR A 48 4.87 3.71 -9.23
N TYR A 49 3.93 3.74 -10.17
CA TYR A 49 3.92 2.90 -11.36
C TYR A 49 3.79 3.77 -12.61
N SER A 50 4.46 3.33 -13.67
CA SER A 50 4.19 3.81 -15.02
C SER A 50 3.87 2.62 -15.93
N CYS A 51 2.99 2.82 -16.91
CA CYS A 51 2.61 1.76 -17.85
C CYS A 51 3.17 2.02 -19.26
N SER A 52 3.25 0.97 -20.08
CA SER A 52 3.72 1.06 -21.48
C SER A 52 2.87 1.97 -22.38
N ASN A 53 1.65 2.32 -21.97
CA ASN A 53 0.78 3.25 -22.70
C ASN A 53 0.90 4.70 -22.17
N GLY A 54 1.83 4.98 -21.26
CA GLY A 54 2.14 6.32 -20.77
C GLY A 54 1.38 6.76 -19.51
N HIS A 55 0.50 5.93 -18.95
CA HIS A 55 -0.22 6.27 -17.70
C HIS A 55 0.72 6.17 -16.49
N ILE A 56 0.57 7.11 -15.56
CA ILE A 56 1.29 7.15 -14.28
C ILE A 56 0.25 7.13 -13.17
N PHE A 57 0.44 6.23 -12.21
CA PHE A 57 -0.44 6.08 -11.06
C PHE A 57 0.35 5.58 -9.86
N TYR A 58 -0.26 5.57 -8.69
CA TYR A 58 0.37 5.02 -7.49
C TYR A 58 -0.58 4.08 -6.75
N LYS A 59 -0.03 3.30 -5.83
CA LYS A 59 -0.81 2.58 -4.83
C LYS A 59 -0.32 2.96 -3.45
N GLU A 60 -1.27 3.15 -2.55
CA GLU A 60 -1.01 3.39 -1.14
C GLU A 60 -1.56 2.24 -0.29
N TYR A 61 -0.80 1.86 0.73
CA TYR A 61 -1.23 0.89 1.72
C TYR A 61 -0.61 1.19 3.07
N TYR A 62 -1.25 0.67 4.12
CA TYR A 62 -0.73 0.62 5.46
C TYR A 62 -0.43 -0.82 5.85
N THR A 63 0.47 -1.04 6.79
CA THR A 63 0.79 -2.39 7.29
C THR A 63 -0.27 -2.82 8.30
N PRO A 64 -1.08 -3.86 8.03
CA PRO A 64 -2.09 -4.34 8.95
C PRO A 64 -1.47 -4.98 10.19
N CYS A 65 -2.09 -4.78 11.35
CA CYS A 65 -1.72 -5.51 12.56
C CYS A 65 -2.32 -6.91 12.51
N ASN A 66 -1.54 -7.96 12.79
CA ASN A 66 -2.06 -9.33 12.73
C ASN A 66 -3.02 -9.68 13.89
N SER A 67 -2.98 -8.91 14.97
CA SER A 67 -3.67 -9.22 16.23
C SER A 67 -4.90 -8.35 16.48
N CYS A 68 -5.13 -7.31 15.67
CA CYS A 68 -6.33 -6.48 15.76
C CYS A 68 -6.67 -5.79 14.44
N ASN A 69 -7.72 -4.95 14.43
CA ASN A 69 -8.22 -4.28 13.22
C ASN A 69 -7.40 -3.07 12.76
N PHE A 70 -6.26 -2.79 13.40
CA PHE A 70 -5.40 -1.67 12.99
C PHE A 70 -4.92 -1.87 11.54
N ASN A 71 -5.17 -0.88 10.67
CA ASN A 71 -4.80 -0.84 9.24
C ASN A 71 -5.42 -1.91 8.31
N HIS A 72 -6.47 -2.65 8.70
CA HIS A 72 -7.09 -3.67 7.84
C HIS A 72 -7.99 -3.13 6.72
N SER A 73 -8.40 -1.86 6.74
CA SER A 73 -9.41 -1.30 5.83
C SER A 73 -8.92 -0.18 4.92
N GLU A 74 -7.63 0.18 4.92
CA GLU A 74 -7.14 1.44 4.34
C GLU A 74 -6.34 1.31 3.03
N THR A 75 -6.76 0.49 2.07
CA THR A 75 -6.25 0.59 0.69
C THR A 75 -7.06 1.62 -0.10
N LYS A 76 -6.49 2.81 -0.33
CA LYS A 76 -7.04 3.80 -1.27
C LYS A 76 -6.25 3.70 -2.58
N ASP A 77 -6.95 3.32 -3.65
CA ASP A 77 -6.46 3.41 -5.02
C ASP A 77 -6.85 4.82 -5.53
N GLU A 78 -5.87 5.72 -5.67
CA GLU A 78 -6.03 7.06 -6.26
C GLU A 78 -5.24 7.20 -7.57
#